data_AF-A0A6F9CDW3-F1
#
_entry.id   AF-A0A6F9CDW3-F1
#
_cell.length_a   1.000
_cell.length_b   1.000
_cell.length_c   1.000
_cell.angle_alpha   90.00
_cell.angle_beta   90.00
_cell.angle_gamma   90.00
#
_symmetry.space_group_name_H-M   'P 1'
#
loop_
_entity.id
_entity.type
_entity.pdbx_description
1 polymer ?
#
loop_
_entity_poly.entity_id
_entity_poly.type
_entity_poly.pdbx_seq_one_letter_code
_entity_poly.pdbx_strand_id
1 'polypeptide(L)' 'MRPHMMVMEDMLKDFLLGEHLLLVGNQGVGKNKIVDRFLHLLNRPREYLQLH' A
#
# COMPACT_ATOMS: atom_id res chain seq x y z
N MET A 1 9.28 13.94 -9.80
CA MET A 1 9.24 13.08 -8.59
C MET A 1 8.45 11.81 -8.92
N ARG A 2 8.84 10.63 -8.41
CA ARG A 2 8.24 9.34 -8.81
C ARG A 2 6.84 9.19 -8.16
N PRO A 3 5.74 9.03 -8.91
CA PRO A 3 4.37 9.00 -8.36
C PRO A 3 4.14 7.99 -7.23
N HIS A 4 4.84 6.84 -7.28
CA HIS A 4 4.75 5.81 -6.26
C HIS A 4 5.27 6.22 -4.88
N MET A 5 6.21 7.18 -4.79
CA MET A 5 6.68 7.66 -3.49
C MET A 5 5.62 8.48 -2.77
N MET A 6 4.91 9.37 -3.49
CA MET A 6 3.84 10.18 -2.90
C MET A 6 2.72 9.29 -2.35
N VAL A 7 2.33 8.25 -3.10
CA VAL A 7 1.32 7.28 -2.64
C VAL A 7 1.77 6.55 -1.37
N MET A 8 3.04 6.13 -1.27
CA MET A 8 3.54 5.48 -0.05
C MET A 8 3.63 6.44 1.14
N GLU A 9 3.95 7.71 0.90
CA GLU A 9 3.96 8.74 1.95
C GLU A 9 2.54 8.97 2.50
N ASP A 10 1.53 9.04 1.64
CA ASP A 10 0.14 9.20 2.09
C ASP A 10 -0.36 7.94 2.81
N MET A 11 -0.06 6.75 2.29
CA MET A 11 -0.32 5.49 3.00
C MET A 11 0.32 5.46 4.39
N LEU A 12 1.54 6.00 4.55
CA LEU A 12 2.22 6.04 5.85
C LEU A 12 1.49 6.94 6.84
N LYS A 13 1.04 8.12 6.40
CA LYS A 13 0.30 9.07 7.26
C LYS A 13 -0.97 8.43 7.79
N ASP A 14 -1.80 7.89 6.91
CA ASP A 14 -3.08 7.28 7.27
C ASP A 14 -2.87 6.04 8.16
N PHE A 15 -1.85 5.22 7.85
CA PHE A 15 -1.47 4.08 8.70
C PHE A 15 -1.05 4.49 10.12
N LEU A 16 -0.27 5.56 10.27
CA LEU A 16 0.16 6.07 11.58
C LEU A 16 -1.01 6.68 12.37
N LEU A 17 -2.04 7.18 11.70
CA LEU A 17 -3.28 7.63 12.30
C LEU A 17 -4.19 6.47 12.73
N GLY A 18 -3.84 5.23 12.38
CA GLY A 18 -4.63 4.03 12.66
C GLY A 18 -5.80 3.81 11.70
N GLU A 19 -5.80 4.48 10.55
CA GLU A 19 -6.85 4.34 9.55
C GLU A 19 -6.68 3.08 8.69
N HIS A 20 -7.77 2.67 8.03
CA HIS A 20 -7.75 1.58 7.07
C HIS A 20 -7.41 2.09 5.67
N LEU A 21 -6.42 1.47 5.02
CA LEU A 21 -5.97 1.83 3.68
C LEU A 21 -6.77 1.09 2.60
N LEU A 22 -7.26 1.83 1.59
CA LEU A 22 -7.85 1.27 0.37
C LEU A 22 -7.18 1.85 -0.88
N LEU A 23 -6.53 1.00 -1.69
CA LEU A 23 -5.88 1.41 -2.93
C LEU A 23 -6.73 1.02 -4.15
N VAL A 24 -7.27 2.01 -4.87
CA VAL A 24 -8.07 1.83 -6.09
C VAL A 24 -7.32 2.38 -7.31
N GLY A 25 -7.48 1.75 -8.47
CA GLY A 25 -6.92 2.23 -9.74
C GLY A 25 -7.04 1.21 -10.85
N ASN A 26 -6.52 1.52 -12.04
CA ASN A 26 -6.59 0.62 -13.20
C ASN A 26 -5.84 -0.71 -12.97
N GLN A 27 -6.18 -1.74 -13.75
CA GLN A 27 -5.46 -3.01 -13.73
C GLN A 27 -4.01 -2.80 -14.21
N GLY A 28 -3.07 -3.54 -13.62
CA GLY A 28 -1.66 -3.51 -14.04
C GLY A 28 -0.81 -2.36 -13.50
N VAL A 29 -1.38 -1.39 -12.77
CA VAL A 29 -0.64 -0.19 -12.27
C VAL A 29 0.29 -0.45 -11.07
N GLY A 30 0.43 -1.70 -10.63
CA GLY A 30 1.39 -2.09 -9.59
C GLY A 30 0.93 -1.88 -8.14
N LYS A 31 -0.38 -1.78 -7.87
CA LYS A 31 -0.95 -1.60 -6.51
C LYS A 31 -0.34 -2.59 -5.49
N ASN A 32 -0.31 -3.89 -5.82
CA ASN A 32 0.27 -4.91 -4.94
C ASN A 32 1.77 -4.69 -4.68
N LYS A 33 2.53 -4.27 -5.70
CA LYS A 33 3.98 -4.00 -5.54
C LYS A 33 4.24 -2.89 -4.54
N ILE A 34 3.39 -1.87 -4.50
CA ILE A 34 3.50 -0.77 -3.53
C ILE A 34 3.17 -1.29 -2.12
N VAL A 35 2.07 -2.03 -1.96
CA VAL A 35 1.68 -2.62 -0.66
C VAL A 35 2.78 -3.54 -0.12
N ASP A 36 3.36 -4.40 -0.98
CA ASP A 36 4.45 -5.30 -0.63
C ASP A 36 5.67 -4.54 -0.13
N ARG A 37 6.08 -3.49 -0.87
CA ARG A 37 7.21 -2.66 -0.47
C ARG A 37 6.93 -1.93 0.84
N PHE A 38 5.72 -1.43 1.03
CA PHE A 38 5.31 -0.72 2.24
C PHE A 38 5.39 -1.63 3.48
N LEU A 39 4.79 -2.82 3.42
CA LEU A 39 4.83 -3.81 4.51
C LEU A 39 6.26 -4.28 4.79
N HIS A 40 7.06 -4.51 3.74
CA HIS A 40 8.47 -4.87 3.90
C HIS A 40 9.27 -3.79 4.65
N LEU A 41 9.09 -2.51 4.31
CA LEU A 41 9.76 -1.40 5.00
C LEU A 41 9.31 -1.26 6.46
N LEU A 42 8.05 -1.58 6.77
CA LEU A 42 7.53 -1.60 8.14
C LEU A 42 7.87 -2.87 8.91
N ASN A 43 8.58 -3.83 8.29
CA ASN A 43 8.83 -5.16 8.84
C ASN A 43 7.55 -5.85 9.33
N ARG A 44 6.47 -5.75 8.53
CA ARG A 44 5.17 -6.36 8.80
C ARG A 44 4.91 -7.53 7.85
N PRO A 45 4.29 -8.62 8.32
CA PRO A 45 3.89 -9.71 7.44
C PRO A 45 2.80 -9.25 6.46
N ARG A 46 2.75 -9.88 5.28
CA ARG A 46 1.64 -9.75 4.34
C ARG A 46 0.68 -10.91 4.53
N GLU A 47 -0.58 -10.57 4.74
CA GLU A 47 -1.71 -11.49 4.63
C GLU A 47 -2.48 -11.15 3.36
N TYR A 48 -2.81 -12.18 2.57
CA TYR A 48 -3.55 -12.02 1.32
C TYR A 48 -4.87 -12.76 1.43
N LEU A 49 -5.97 -12.01 1.35
CA LEU A 49 -7.33 -12.54 1.27
C LEU A 49 -7.93 -12.14 -0.08
N GLN A 50 -8.42 -13.12 -0.83
CA GLN A 50 -9.15 -12.91 -2.07
C GLN A 50 -10.61 -13.31 -1.85
N LEU A 51 -11.52 -12.37 -2.04
CA LEU A 51 -12.95 -12.64 -2.03
C LEU A 51 -13.33 -13.19 -3.42
N HIS A 52 -14.09 -14.29 -3.44
CA HIS A 52 -14.61 -14.92 -4.64
C HIS A 52 -15.93 -14.30 -5.09
#